data_AF-A0A7W0G8Z6-F1
#
_entry.id   AF-A0A7W0G8Z6-F1
#
_cell.length_a   1.000
_cell.length_b   1.000
_cell.length_c   1.000
_cell.angle_alpha   90.00
_cell.angle_beta   90.00
_cell.angle_gamma   90.00
#
_symmetry.space_group_name_H-M   'P 1'
#
loop_
_entity.id
_entity.type
_entity.pdbx_description
1 polymer ?
#
loop_
_entity_poly.entity_id
_entity_poly.type
_entity_poly.pdbx_seq_one_letter_code
_entity_poly.pdbx_strand_id
1 'polypeptide(L)'
;MKFGGTSVADPEKLKRVAARLVGAREAGYRVVGVLSAMGKTTDELFELAREVSASPDPRELDMLVSVGERISCALAAMAIVDLGHEAISLTGSQAGIVTDTVHGKAKIVEVRARRIHEALDGGKIVLVAGFQGVSTAFEVTTLGRGGSDTTAVALAAALGADHCEIYTDVRGVFSADPRLVPDARPLRHVSFDEMLEMASSGAGVLATRSIEVARSHTVKLHVRSTFEEGIGTWIEEENDEMLEKALISGVVHQREETVYHVEGATRARLFGALA
;
A
#
# COMPACT_ATOMS: atom_id res chain seq x y z
N MET A 1 4.83 5.10 -7.28
CA MET A 1 4.49 6.02 -6.17
C MET A 1 3.09 5.68 -5.66
N LYS A 2 2.92 5.35 -4.38
CA LYS A 2 1.60 5.05 -3.78
C LYS A 2 1.14 6.18 -2.88
N PHE A 3 -0.13 6.52 -2.90
CA PHE A 3 -0.74 7.52 -1.99
C PHE A 3 -1.89 6.89 -1.19
N GLY A 4 -1.82 6.99 0.13
CA GLY A 4 -2.88 6.50 1.04
C GLY A 4 -4.14 7.37 1.05
N GLY A 5 -5.23 6.87 1.63
CA GLY A 5 -6.53 7.56 1.58
C GLY A 5 -6.52 8.95 2.23
N THR A 6 -5.74 9.16 3.29
CA THR A 6 -5.53 10.48 3.91
C THR A 6 -4.86 11.47 2.96
N SER A 7 -4.03 10.98 2.03
CA SER A 7 -3.27 11.76 1.04
C SER A 7 -4.12 12.20 -0.15
N VAL A 8 -5.28 11.57 -0.35
CA VAL A 8 -6.23 11.86 -1.44
C VAL A 8 -7.64 12.17 -0.90
N ALA A 9 -7.74 12.58 0.37
CA ALA A 9 -9.02 12.68 1.07
C ALA A 9 -9.96 13.79 0.55
N ASP A 10 -9.43 14.77 -0.19
CA ASP A 10 -10.19 15.89 -0.71
C ASP A 10 -9.61 16.37 -2.06
N PRO A 11 -10.35 17.18 -2.83
CA PRO A 11 -9.90 17.64 -4.14
C PRO A 11 -8.58 18.43 -4.11
N GLU A 12 -8.32 19.21 -3.07
CA GLU A 12 -7.08 19.99 -2.96
C GLU A 12 -5.87 19.09 -2.70
N LYS A 13 -6.05 18.05 -1.89
CA LYS A 13 -5.06 16.98 -1.70
C LYS A 13 -4.80 16.21 -3.00
N LEU A 14 -5.84 15.87 -3.76
CA LEU A 14 -5.69 15.22 -5.07
C LEU A 14 -4.89 16.08 -6.06
N LYS A 15 -5.14 17.40 -6.10
CA LYS A 15 -4.33 18.33 -6.91
C LYS A 15 -2.86 18.34 -6.48
N ARG A 16 -2.57 18.29 -5.17
CA ARG A 16 -1.19 18.17 -4.68
C ARG A 16 -0.53 16.85 -5.09
N VAL A 17 -1.27 15.74 -5.02
CA VAL A 17 -0.81 14.43 -5.50
C VAL A 17 -0.52 14.48 -7.01
N ALA A 18 -1.41 15.06 -7.80
CA ALA A 18 -1.22 15.27 -9.24
C ALA A 18 0.04 16.10 -9.53
N ALA A 19 0.23 17.22 -8.85
CA ALA A 19 1.42 18.05 -8.98
C ALA A 19 2.71 17.29 -8.64
N ARG A 20 2.67 16.42 -7.62
CA ARG A 20 3.83 15.58 -7.26
C ARG A 20 4.15 14.52 -8.31
N LEU A 21 3.13 13.88 -8.88
CA LEU A 21 3.29 12.92 -9.99
C LEU A 21 3.85 13.61 -11.24
N VAL A 22 3.36 14.82 -11.54
CA VAL A 22 3.86 15.66 -12.63
C VAL A 22 5.32 16.06 -12.38
N GLY A 23 5.67 16.52 -11.18
CA GLY A 23 7.04 16.88 -10.84
C GLY A 23 8.02 15.71 -10.98
N ALA A 24 7.62 14.49 -10.58
CA ALA A 24 8.41 13.29 -10.82
C ALA A 24 8.60 13.01 -12.33
N ARG A 25 7.55 13.22 -13.13
CA ARG A 25 7.66 13.08 -14.58
C ARG A 25 8.58 14.13 -15.21
N GLU A 26 8.49 15.38 -14.79
CA GLU A 26 9.34 16.47 -15.25
C GLU A 26 10.81 16.28 -14.85
N ALA A 27 11.06 15.58 -13.74
CA ALA A 27 12.40 15.14 -13.35
C ALA A 27 12.96 13.96 -14.19
N GLY A 28 12.21 13.48 -15.19
CA GLY A 28 12.66 12.45 -16.13
C GLY A 28 12.23 11.02 -15.80
N TYR A 29 11.42 10.81 -14.76
CA TYR A 29 10.96 9.48 -14.38
C TYR A 29 9.76 9.01 -15.22
N ARG A 30 9.68 7.69 -15.44
CA ARG A 30 8.44 7.01 -15.90
C ARG A 30 7.55 6.76 -14.68
N VAL A 31 6.39 7.41 -14.62
CA VAL A 31 5.60 7.49 -13.38
C VAL A 31 4.37 6.58 -13.42
N VAL A 32 4.29 5.68 -12.45
CA VAL A 32 3.07 4.95 -12.08
C VAL A 32 2.63 5.37 -10.68
N GLY A 33 1.43 5.95 -10.58
CA GLY A 33 0.76 6.33 -9.35
C GLY A 33 -0.27 5.29 -8.92
N VAL A 34 -0.20 4.79 -7.69
CA VAL A 34 -1.22 3.92 -7.10
C VAL A 34 -2.00 4.70 -6.06
N LEU A 35 -3.32 4.83 -6.22
CA LEU A 35 -4.15 5.60 -5.30
C LEU A 35 -5.09 4.69 -4.53
N SER A 36 -5.20 4.93 -3.22
CA SER A 36 -6.28 4.42 -2.38
C SER A 36 -7.58 5.24 -2.58
N ALA A 37 -8.70 4.75 -2.06
CA ALA A 37 -9.94 5.52 -2.01
C ALA A 37 -9.80 6.82 -1.20
N MET A 38 -10.64 7.81 -1.47
CA MET A 38 -10.62 9.10 -0.77
C MET A 38 -11.02 8.94 0.70
N GLY A 39 -10.16 9.37 1.63
CA GLY A 39 -10.54 9.51 3.04
C GLY A 39 -11.08 8.21 3.65
N LYS A 40 -12.36 8.23 4.06
CA LYS A 40 -13.07 7.11 4.69
C LYS A 40 -14.04 6.39 3.77
N THR A 41 -14.03 6.68 2.46
CA THR A 41 -15.02 6.14 1.52
C THR A 41 -15.10 4.61 1.53
N THR A 42 -13.98 3.90 1.68
CA THR A 42 -13.99 2.44 1.79
C THR A 42 -14.77 1.96 3.02
N ASP A 43 -14.57 2.58 4.18
CA ASP A 43 -15.26 2.23 5.42
C ASP A 43 -16.76 2.54 5.32
N GLU A 44 -17.11 3.70 4.75
CA GLU A 44 -18.50 4.11 4.49
C GLU A 44 -19.22 3.11 3.57
N LEU A 45 -18.54 2.59 2.53
CA LEU A 45 -19.11 1.55 1.65
C LEU A 45 -19.32 0.22 2.38
N PHE A 46 -18.39 -0.16 3.27
CA PHE A 46 -18.55 -1.36 4.12
C PHE A 46 -19.71 -1.19 5.10
N GLU A 47 -19.89 -0.01 5.69
CA GLU A 47 -21.03 0.30 6.58
C GLU A 47 -22.35 0.23 5.82
N LEU A 48 -22.44 0.88 4.66
CA LEU A 48 -23.62 0.86 3.79
C LEU A 48 -24.00 -0.56 3.37
N ALA A 49 -23.03 -1.42 3.03
CA ALA A 49 -23.30 -2.81 2.70
C ALA A 49 -23.96 -3.58 3.86
N ARG A 50 -23.56 -3.28 5.10
CA ARG A 50 -24.13 -3.91 6.31
C ARG A 50 -25.52 -3.40 6.65
N GLU A 51 -25.83 -2.16 6.30
CA GLU A 51 -27.20 -1.62 6.40
C GLU A 51 -28.16 -2.33 5.42
N VAL A 52 -27.66 -2.72 4.25
CA VAL A 52 -28.45 -3.45 3.23
C VAL A 52 -28.54 -4.94 3.54
N SER A 53 -27.46 -5.57 4.04
CA SER A 53 -27.41 -7.00 4.35
C SER A 53 -26.64 -7.29 5.64
N ALA A 54 -27.25 -8.05 6.55
CA ALA A 54 -26.58 -8.52 7.77
C ALA A 54 -25.38 -9.45 7.49
N SER A 55 -25.35 -10.08 6.32
CA SER A 55 -24.25 -10.91 5.84
C SER A 55 -24.04 -10.64 4.34
N PRO A 56 -23.34 -9.56 3.97
CA PRO A 56 -23.10 -9.24 2.57
C PRO A 56 -22.29 -10.35 1.90
N ASP A 57 -22.67 -10.71 0.67
CA ASP A 57 -21.90 -11.67 -0.13
C ASP A 57 -20.49 -11.09 -0.39
N PRO A 58 -19.40 -11.82 -0.09
CA PRO A 58 -18.04 -11.30 -0.26
C PRO A 58 -17.69 -10.86 -1.68
N ARG A 59 -18.26 -11.52 -2.70
CA ARG A 59 -18.01 -11.19 -4.10
C ARG A 59 -18.66 -9.86 -4.49
N GLU A 60 -19.90 -9.64 -4.05
CA GLU A 60 -20.56 -8.34 -4.25
C GLU A 60 -19.93 -7.23 -3.41
N LEU A 61 -19.40 -7.58 -2.23
CA LEU A 61 -18.70 -6.62 -1.40
C LEU A 61 -17.42 -6.13 -2.09
N ASP A 62 -16.62 -7.03 -2.67
CA ASP A 62 -15.45 -6.67 -3.47
C ASP A 62 -15.82 -5.78 -4.67
N MET A 63 -16.94 -6.09 -5.34
CA MET A 63 -17.46 -5.26 -6.43
C MET A 63 -17.78 -3.84 -5.94
N LEU A 64 -18.48 -3.71 -4.81
CA LEU A 64 -18.86 -2.42 -4.22
C LEU A 64 -17.64 -1.58 -3.82
N VAL A 65 -16.73 -2.13 -3.02
CA VAL A 65 -15.63 -1.34 -2.45
C VAL A 65 -14.58 -0.96 -3.50
N SER A 66 -14.48 -1.71 -4.60
CA SER A 66 -13.57 -1.40 -5.72
C SER A 66 -13.83 -0.04 -6.40
N VAL A 67 -15.01 0.55 -6.16
CA VAL A 67 -15.39 1.85 -6.73
C VAL A 67 -14.57 2.99 -6.13
N GLY A 68 -14.17 2.89 -4.86
CA GLY A 68 -13.48 3.96 -4.15
C GLY A 68 -12.19 4.42 -4.84
N GLU A 69 -11.28 3.50 -5.14
CA GLU A 69 -10.01 3.82 -5.81
C GLU A 69 -10.20 4.31 -7.25
N ARG A 70 -11.29 3.91 -7.92
CA ARG A 70 -11.60 4.35 -9.28
C ARG A 70 -11.93 5.83 -9.32
N ILE A 71 -12.66 6.32 -8.32
CA ILE A 71 -12.97 7.75 -8.16
C ILE A 71 -11.68 8.54 -8.01
N SER A 72 -10.81 8.16 -7.08
CA SER A 72 -9.53 8.84 -6.83
C SER A 72 -8.64 8.88 -8.07
N CYS A 73 -8.51 7.76 -8.79
CA CYS A 73 -7.71 7.70 -10.02
C CYS A 73 -8.27 8.56 -11.15
N ALA A 74 -9.60 8.57 -11.34
CA ALA A 74 -10.21 9.41 -12.36
C ALA A 74 -10.01 10.90 -12.07
N LEU A 75 -10.23 11.33 -10.82
CA LEU A 75 -10.06 12.72 -10.41
C LEU A 75 -8.59 13.17 -10.50
N ALA A 76 -7.65 12.33 -10.07
CA ALA A 76 -6.22 12.63 -10.22
C ALA A 76 -5.81 12.71 -11.69
N ALA A 77 -6.35 11.86 -12.57
CA ALA A 77 -6.07 11.94 -14.00
C ALA A 77 -6.50 13.29 -14.60
N MET A 78 -7.71 13.76 -14.25
CA MET A 78 -8.20 15.08 -14.66
C MET A 78 -7.28 16.20 -14.17
N ALA A 79 -6.87 16.16 -12.90
CA ALA A 79 -5.96 17.16 -12.34
C ALA A 79 -4.57 17.16 -13.01
N ILE A 80 -4.06 16.00 -13.44
CA ILE A 80 -2.80 15.92 -14.20
C ILE A 80 -2.97 16.54 -15.60
N VAL A 81 -4.11 16.30 -16.25
CA VAL A 81 -4.43 16.90 -17.56
C VAL A 81 -4.53 18.42 -17.47
N ASP A 82 -5.14 18.95 -16.40
CA ASP A 82 -5.19 20.40 -16.14
C ASP A 82 -3.80 21.02 -15.94
N LEU A 83 -2.82 20.22 -15.50
CA LEU A 83 -1.41 20.61 -15.39
C LEU A 83 -0.63 20.49 -16.71
N GLY A 84 -1.29 20.13 -17.81
CA GLY A 84 -0.70 20.06 -19.15
C GLY A 84 -0.02 18.74 -19.49
N HIS A 85 -0.25 17.68 -18.72
CA HIS A 85 0.37 16.36 -18.93
C HIS A 85 -0.68 15.29 -19.28
N GLU A 86 -0.30 14.32 -20.10
CA GLU A 86 -1.19 13.19 -20.40
C GLU A 86 -1.19 12.16 -19.26
N ALA A 87 -2.40 11.75 -18.84
CA ALA A 87 -2.58 10.71 -17.84
C ALA A 87 -3.61 9.66 -18.28
N ILE A 88 -3.50 8.45 -17.74
CA ILE A 88 -4.51 7.40 -17.90
C ILE A 88 -4.75 6.70 -16.57
N SER A 89 -6.03 6.56 -16.17
CA SER A 89 -6.43 5.74 -15.04
C SER A 89 -6.80 4.33 -15.48
N LEU A 90 -6.36 3.33 -14.70
CA LEU A 90 -6.62 1.92 -14.92
C LEU A 90 -7.18 1.31 -13.63
N THR A 91 -8.22 0.49 -13.75
CA THR A 91 -8.62 -0.43 -12.67
C THR A 91 -7.52 -1.48 -12.45
N GLY A 92 -7.57 -2.22 -11.34
CA GLY A 92 -6.63 -3.34 -11.12
C GLY A 92 -6.66 -4.38 -12.24
N SER A 93 -7.85 -4.68 -12.77
CA SER A 93 -8.03 -5.57 -13.93
C SER A 93 -7.40 -5.01 -15.21
N GLN A 94 -7.58 -3.70 -15.47
CA GLN A 94 -6.99 -3.02 -16.63
C GLN A 94 -5.47 -2.84 -16.52
N ALA A 95 -4.94 -2.76 -15.30
CA ALA A 95 -3.52 -2.77 -14.99
C ALA A 95 -2.89 -4.17 -15.08
N GLY A 96 -3.71 -5.21 -15.22
CA GLY A 96 -3.27 -6.60 -15.37
C GLY A 96 -2.98 -7.31 -14.05
N ILE A 97 -3.54 -6.85 -12.93
CA ILE A 97 -3.39 -7.50 -11.62
C ILE A 97 -4.30 -8.73 -11.57
N VAL A 98 -3.71 -9.92 -11.67
CA VAL A 98 -4.40 -11.20 -11.62
C VAL A 98 -4.31 -11.78 -10.22
N THR A 99 -5.43 -12.24 -9.68
CA THR A 99 -5.55 -12.75 -8.31
C THR A 99 -6.12 -14.16 -8.24
N ASP A 100 -6.03 -14.78 -7.06
CA ASP A 100 -6.84 -15.95 -6.73
C ASP A 100 -8.33 -15.58 -6.54
N THR A 101 -9.17 -16.57 -6.25
CA THR A 101 -10.62 -16.39 -6.14
C THR A 101 -11.09 -16.09 -4.71
N VAL A 102 -10.19 -15.72 -3.78
CA VAL A 102 -10.54 -15.51 -2.37
C VAL A 102 -10.94 -14.06 -2.12
N HIS A 103 -12.24 -13.78 -2.24
CA HIS A 103 -12.78 -12.44 -2.03
C HIS A 103 -12.44 -11.83 -0.66
N GLY A 104 -12.25 -10.51 -0.62
CA GLY A 104 -11.88 -9.73 0.57
C GLY A 104 -10.42 -9.83 1.02
N LYS A 105 -9.66 -10.83 0.54
CA LYS A 105 -8.26 -11.08 0.94
C LYS A 105 -7.43 -11.78 -0.13
N ALA A 106 -7.73 -11.49 -1.39
CA ALA A 106 -7.17 -12.20 -2.52
C ALA A 106 -5.65 -12.06 -2.60
N LYS A 107 -4.99 -13.09 -3.12
CA LYS A 107 -3.55 -13.09 -3.39
C LYS A 107 -3.27 -12.72 -4.84
N ILE A 108 -2.29 -11.83 -5.06
CA ILE A 108 -1.80 -11.54 -6.42
C ILE A 108 -1.04 -12.78 -6.88
N VAL A 109 -1.46 -13.34 -8.00
CA VAL A 109 -0.83 -14.49 -8.65
C VAL A 109 0.13 -14.01 -9.73
N GLU A 110 -0.24 -12.96 -10.46
CA GLU A 110 0.51 -12.45 -11.59
C GLU A 110 0.18 -10.97 -11.84
N VAL A 111 1.13 -10.21 -12.41
CA VAL A 111 0.93 -8.84 -12.87
C VAL A 111 1.28 -8.75 -14.35
N ARG A 112 0.26 -8.65 -15.21
CA ARG A 112 0.36 -8.55 -16.67
C ARG A 112 0.34 -7.08 -17.11
N ALA A 113 1.41 -6.35 -16.83
CA ALA A 113 1.48 -4.89 -16.96
C ALA A 113 1.54 -4.33 -18.42
N ARG A 114 1.03 -5.04 -19.43
CA ARG A 114 1.11 -4.64 -20.85
C ARG A 114 0.57 -3.23 -21.09
N ARG A 115 -0.64 -2.94 -20.61
CA ARG A 115 -1.27 -1.61 -20.78
C ARG A 115 -0.52 -0.50 -20.07
N ILE A 116 0.18 -0.83 -18.98
CA ILE A 116 1.02 0.12 -18.25
C ILE A 116 2.24 0.45 -19.10
N HIS A 117 2.95 -0.55 -19.62
CA HIS A 117 4.10 -0.33 -20.50
C HIS A 117 3.73 0.51 -21.73
N GLU A 118 2.66 0.16 -22.44
CA GLU A 118 2.19 0.90 -23.62
C GLU A 118 1.89 2.37 -23.31
N ALA A 119 1.22 2.64 -22.18
CA ALA A 119 0.93 4.01 -21.76
C ALA A 119 2.19 4.78 -21.36
N LEU A 120 3.11 4.14 -20.64
CA LEU A 120 4.38 4.74 -20.25
C LEU A 120 5.29 5.01 -21.47
N ASP A 121 5.31 4.12 -22.46
CA ASP A 121 6.05 4.28 -23.73
C ASP A 121 5.49 5.45 -24.55
N GLY A 122 4.17 5.64 -24.52
CA GLY A 122 3.50 6.82 -25.05
C GLY A 122 3.69 8.09 -24.21
N GLY A 123 4.54 8.05 -23.17
CA GLY A 123 4.83 9.20 -22.34
C GLY A 123 3.66 9.65 -21.47
N LYS A 124 2.77 8.75 -21.03
CA LYS A 124 1.68 9.08 -20.10
C LYS A 124 2.08 8.84 -18.65
N ILE A 125 1.47 9.58 -17.73
CA ILE A 125 1.47 9.21 -16.30
C ILE A 125 0.35 8.18 -16.09
N VAL A 126 0.70 7.01 -15.55
CA VAL A 126 -0.28 5.93 -15.35
C VAL A 126 -0.77 5.96 -13.91
N LEU A 127 -2.08 6.00 -13.72
CA LEU A 127 -2.74 5.89 -12.42
C LEU A 127 -3.41 4.52 -12.31
N VAL A 128 -3.14 3.78 -11.25
CA VAL A 128 -3.73 2.47 -11.00
C VAL A 128 -4.57 2.52 -9.73
N ALA A 129 -5.81 2.07 -9.83
CA ALA A 129 -6.68 1.84 -8.69
C ALA A 129 -6.08 0.72 -7.84
N GLY A 130 -5.58 1.06 -6.65
CA GLY A 130 -4.98 0.08 -5.74
C GLY A 130 -6.02 -0.89 -5.17
N PHE A 131 -5.56 -1.81 -4.32
CA PHE A 131 -6.40 -2.70 -3.50
C PHE A 131 -7.26 -3.73 -4.27
N GLN A 132 -7.40 -3.61 -5.58
CA GLN A 132 -8.24 -4.46 -6.41
C GLN A 132 -7.47 -5.20 -7.51
N GLY A 133 -8.05 -6.29 -8.00
CA GLY A 133 -7.57 -7.08 -9.13
C GLY A 133 -8.70 -7.84 -9.82
N VAL A 134 -8.34 -8.74 -10.73
CA VAL A 134 -9.27 -9.67 -11.37
C VAL A 134 -8.84 -11.11 -11.08
N SER A 135 -9.76 -11.93 -10.61
CA SER A 135 -9.45 -13.33 -10.32
C SER A 135 -9.27 -14.15 -11.60
N THR A 136 -8.73 -15.34 -11.47
CA THR A 136 -8.69 -16.35 -12.54
C THR A 136 -10.08 -16.77 -13.03
N ALA A 137 -11.15 -16.42 -12.30
CA ALA A 137 -12.54 -16.62 -12.70
C ALA A 137 -13.19 -15.36 -13.32
N PHE A 138 -12.40 -14.32 -13.62
CA PHE A 138 -12.85 -13.04 -14.17
C PHE A 138 -13.72 -12.18 -13.24
N GLU A 139 -13.67 -12.43 -11.94
CA GLU A 139 -14.38 -11.65 -10.92
C GLU A 139 -13.49 -10.52 -10.37
N VAL A 140 -14.12 -9.41 -9.96
CA VAL A 140 -13.41 -8.37 -9.19
C VAL A 140 -13.07 -8.91 -7.82
N THR A 141 -11.82 -8.76 -7.40
CA THR A 141 -11.39 -9.16 -6.07
C THR A 141 -10.64 -8.04 -5.37
N THR A 142 -10.70 -8.01 -4.04
CA THR A 142 -9.89 -7.11 -3.24
C THR A 142 -8.78 -7.84 -2.47
N LEU A 143 -7.69 -7.13 -2.21
CA LEU A 143 -6.48 -7.68 -1.60
C LEU A 143 -6.49 -7.62 -0.06
N GLY A 144 -7.56 -7.11 0.54
CA GLY A 144 -7.67 -6.89 1.97
C GLY A 144 -6.85 -5.70 2.48
N ARG A 145 -6.64 -5.64 3.80
CA ARG A 145 -5.94 -4.53 4.47
C ARG A 145 -4.53 -4.34 3.89
N GLY A 146 -4.17 -3.10 3.60
CA GLY A 146 -2.87 -2.79 2.97
C GLY A 146 -2.80 -3.13 1.48
N GLY A 147 -3.94 -3.39 0.83
CA GLY A 147 -4.00 -3.80 -0.56
C GLY A 147 -3.41 -2.78 -1.53
N SER A 148 -3.56 -1.48 -1.30
CA SER A 148 -2.94 -0.46 -2.16
C SER A 148 -1.41 -0.44 -2.06
N ASP A 149 -0.84 -0.66 -0.87
CA ASP A 149 0.62 -0.80 -0.71
C ASP A 149 1.11 -2.04 -1.44
N THR A 150 0.43 -3.18 -1.23
CA THR A 150 0.74 -4.45 -1.90
C THR A 150 0.65 -4.31 -3.42
N THR A 151 -0.35 -3.58 -3.93
CA THR A 151 -0.50 -3.29 -5.36
C THR A 151 0.70 -2.51 -5.89
N ALA A 152 1.13 -1.47 -5.19
CA ALA A 152 2.25 -0.65 -5.61
C ALA A 152 3.57 -1.41 -5.67
N VAL A 153 3.83 -2.25 -4.67
CA VAL A 153 5.03 -3.09 -4.62
C VAL A 153 5.00 -4.17 -5.70
N ALA A 154 3.87 -4.84 -5.91
CA ALA A 154 3.73 -5.85 -6.96
C ALA A 154 3.91 -5.25 -8.37
N LEU A 155 3.39 -4.04 -8.60
CA LEU A 155 3.63 -3.31 -9.84
C LEU A 155 5.10 -2.91 -9.98
N ALA A 156 5.74 -2.41 -8.93
CA ALA A 156 7.16 -2.07 -8.96
C ALA A 156 8.04 -3.27 -9.32
N ALA A 157 7.77 -4.44 -8.72
CA ALA A 157 8.43 -5.70 -9.07
C ALA A 157 8.21 -6.08 -10.54
N ALA A 158 6.96 -6.06 -11.00
CA ALA A 158 6.60 -6.47 -12.37
C ALA A 158 7.14 -5.52 -13.45
N LEU A 159 7.32 -4.24 -13.13
CA LEU A 159 7.83 -3.22 -14.02
C LEU A 159 9.35 -3.07 -13.97
N GLY A 160 10.04 -3.75 -13.04
CA GLY A 160 11.47 -3.58 -12.81
C GLY A 160 11.83 -2.15 -12.35
N ALA A 161 11.00 -1.56 -11.49
CA ALA A 161 11.22 -0.21 -10.98
C ALA A 161 12.39 -0.15 -10.00
N ASP A 162 13.16 0.95 -10.02
CA ASP A 162 14.30 1.17 -9.11
C ASP A 162 13.88 1.15 -7.63
N HIS A 163 12.73 1.76 -7.33
CA HIS A 163 12.14 1.79 -6.01
C HIS A 163 10.63 2.04 -6.04
N CYS A 164 9.95 1.72 -4.94
CA CYS A 164 8.55 2.02 -4.71
C CYS A 164 8.40 3.04 -3.58
N GLU A 165 8.02 4.27 -3.92
CA GLU A 165 7.69 5.29 -2.93
C GLU A 165 6.29 5.05 -2.33
N ILE A 166 6.20 5.02 -0.99
CA ILE A 166 4.96 4.94 -0.24
C ILE A 166 4.74 6.28 0.47
N TYR A 167 3.77 7.05 -0.03
CA TYR A 167 3.34 8.31 0.55
C TYR A 167 2.19 8.11 1.53
N THR A 168 2.43 8.58 2.75
CA THR A 168 1.52 8.44 3.90
C THR A 168 1.48 9.74 4.72
N ASP A 169 0.76 9.73 5.83
CA ASP A 169 0.60 10.86 6.74
C ASP A 169 1.73 11.00 7.78
N VAL A 170 2.64 10.02 7.85
CA VAL A 170 3.86 10.09 8.66
C VAL A 170 5.09 10.45 7.82
N ARG A 171 6.09 11.07 8.48
CA ARG A 171 7.34 11.53 7.83
C ARG A 171 8.31 10.42 7.45
N GLY A 172 8.03 9.19 7.86
CA GLY A 172 8.91 8.03 7.75
C GLY A 172 8.69 7.10 8.94
N VAL A 173 9.61 6.16 9.11
CA VAL A 173 9.68 5.28 10.27
C VAL A 173 10.53 5.98 11.35
N PHE A 174 10.09 5.87 12.61
CA PHE A 174 10.76 6.47 13.76
C PHE A 174 11.20 5.38 14.73
N SER A 175 12.21 5.68 15.55
CA SER A 175 12.72 4.78 16.59
C SER A 175 11.69 4.45 17.68
N ALA A 176 10.62 5.24 17.80
CA ALA A 176 9.44 5.00 18.62
C ALA A 176 8.27 5.81 18.05
N ASP A 177 7.03 5.60 18.54
CA ASP A 177 5.89 6.44 18.13
C ASP A 177 6.13 7.89 18.59
N PRO A 178 6.31 8.87 17.68
CA PRO A 178 6.62 10.25 18.05
C PRO A 178 5.47 10.96 18.77
N ARG A 179 4.25 10.40 18.73
CA ARG A 179 3.10 10.91 19.49
C ARG A 179 3.17 10.55 20.97
N LEU A 180 3.96 9.53 21.33
CA LEU A 180 4.17 9.07 22.70
C LEU A 180 5.56 9.45 23.23
N VAL A 181 6.57 9.40 22.36
CA VAL A 181 7.97 9.69 22.70
C VAL A 181 8.42 10.88 21.86
N PRO A 182 8.40 12.12 22.40
CA PRO A 182 8.74 13.32 21.63
C PRO A 182 10.15 13.32 21.03
N ASP A 183 11.09 12.64 21.70
CA ASP A 183 12.49 12.52 21.26
C ASP A 183 12.73 11.35 20.28
N ALA A 184 11.66 10.71 19.78
CA ALA A 184 11.77 9.66 18.78
C ALA A 184 12.50 10.18 17.53
N ARG A 185 13.50 9.43 17.08
CA ARG A 185 14.37 9.84 15.98
C ARG A 185 13.88 9.22 14.67
N PRO A 186 13.89 9.98 13.55
CA PRO A 186 13.59 9.39 12.25
C PRO A 186 14.70 8.41 11.86
N LEU A 187 14.30 7.21 11.43
CA LEU A 187 15.20 6.21 10.89
C LEU A 187 15.42 6.50 9.40
N ARG A 188 16.68 6.59 8.97
CA ARG A 188 16.99 6.86 7.55
C ARG A 188 16.94 5.60 6.70
N HIS A 189 17.42 4.49 7.24
CA HIS A 189 17.41 3.17 6.64
C HIS A 189 16.90 2.17 7.68
N VAL A 190 16.14 1.19 7.21
CA VAL A 190 15.63 0.05 7.99
C VAL A 190 15.70 -1.17 7.06
N SER A 191 16.15 -2.31 7.54
CA SER A 191 16.13 -3.54 6.75
C SER A 191 14.69 -4.06 6.58
N PHE A 192 14.47 -4.93 5.59
CA PHE A 192 13.18 -5.60 5.46
C PHE A 192 12.78 -6.37 6.73
N ASP A 193 13.72 -7.06 7.37
CA ASP A 193 13.45 -7.84 8.58
C ASP A 193 13.08 -6.96 9.77
N GLU A 194 13.84 -5.88 10.02
CA GLU A 194 13.49 -4.92 11.08
C GLU A 194 12.11 -4.29 10.84
N MET A 195 11.81 -3.90 9.59
CA MET A 195 10.52 -3.30 9.28
C MET A 195 9.36 -4.31 9.41
N LEU A 196 9.58 -5.58 9.04
CA LEU A 196 8.58 -6.63 9.24
C LEU A 196 8.26 -6.80 10.72
N GLU A 197 9.28 -6.94 11.56
CA GLU A 197 9.13 -7.07 13.01
C GLU A 197 8.42 -5.85 13.61
N MET A 198 8.86 -4.64 13.24
CA MET A 198 8.22 -3.39 13.69
C MET A 198 6.74 -3.35 13.29
N ALA A 199 6.41 -3.68 12.05
CA ALA A 199 5.04 -3.66 11.55
C ALA A 199 4.17 -4.73 12.22
N SER A 200 4.67 -5.96 12.41
CA SER A 200 3.94 -7.02 13.09
C SER A 200 3.70 -6.73 14.58
N SER A 201 4.59 -5.97 15.21
CA SER A 201 4.48 -5.60 16.64
C SER A 201 3.78 -4.26 16.89
N GLY A 202 3.14 -3.66 15.87
CA GLY A 202 2.22 -2.53 16.04
C GLY A 202 2.59 -1.24 15.31
N ALA A 203 3.70 -1.19 14.56
CA ALA A 203 4.02 -0.01 13.74
C ALA A 203 3.09 0.06 12.51
N GLY A 204 2.02 0.84 12.61
CA GLY A 204 1.02 1.03 11.55
C GLY A 204 1.46 1.86 10.34
N VAL A 205 2.76 1.91 10.01
CA VAL A 205 3.30 2.74 8.92
C VAL A 205 3.13 2.07 7.55
N LEU A 206 3.36 0.76 7.48
CA LEU A 206 3.25 -0.06 6.27
C LEU A 206 2.53 -1.37 6.60
N ALA A 207 1.80 -1.90 5.62
CA ALA A 207 1.23 -3.23 5.76
C ALA A 207 2.32 -4.31 5.66
N THR A 208 2.36 -5.25 6.60
CA THR A 208 3.32 -6.37 6.63
C THR A 208 3.40 -7.09 5.28
N ARG A 209 2.26 -7.36 4.66
CA ARG A 209 2.17 -8.01 3.35
C ARG A 209 2.90 -7.26 2.23
N SER A 210 2.90 -5.93 2.22
CA SER A 210 3.62 -5.17 1.18
C SER A 210 5.14 -5.26 1.39
N ILE A 211 5.59 -5.31 2.65
CA ILE A 211 7.00 -5.49 3.00
C ILE A 211 7.48 -6.90 2.62
N GLU A 212 6.67 -7.94 2.86
CA GLU A 212 6.97 -9.33 2.45
C GLU A 212 7.14 -9.45 0.93
N VAL A 213 6.23 -8.84 0.16
CA VAL A 213 6.32 -8.83 -1.31
C VAL A 213 7.54 -8.06 -1.77
N ALA A 214 7.85 -6.92 -1.12
CA ALA A 214 8.99 -6.08 -1.45
C ALA A 214 10.31 -6.85 -1.25
N ARG A 215 10.46 -7.49 -0.08
CA ARG A 215 11.60 -8.35 0.24
C ARG A 215 11.75 -9.49 -0.77
N SER A 216 10.66 -10.20 -1.07
CA SER A 216 10.69 -11.38 -1.95
C SER A 216 11.11 -11.07 -3.39
N HIS A 217 10.98 -9.80 -3.82
CA HIS A 217 11.32 -9.34 -5.16
C HIS A 217 12.41 -8.26 -5.15
N THR A 218 13.09 -8.06 -4.02
CA THR A 218 14.15 -7.05 -3.81
C THR A 218 13.73 -5.64 -4.28
N VAL A 219 12.47 -5.26 -4.05
CA VAL A 219 11.96 -3.92 -4.37
C VAL A 219 12.24 -2.99 -3.20
N LYS A 220 13.13 -2.01 -3.39
CA LYS A 220 13.40 -0.98 -2.38
C LYS A 220 12.15 -0.13 -2.12
N LEU A 221 11.82 0.10 -0.86
CA LEU A 221 10.71 0.99 -0.48
C LEU A 221 11.24 2.31 0.04
N HIS A 222 10.52 3.40 -0.26
CA HIS A 222 10.80 4.71 0.31
C HIS A 222 9.54 5.28 0.97
N VAL A 223 9.50 5.28 2.30
CA VAL A 223 8.37 5.81 3.06
C VAL A 223 8.54 7.32 3.23
N ARG A 224 7.54 8.08 2.80
CA ARG A 224 7.57 9.55 2.79
C ARG A 224 6.26 10.16 3.23
N SER A 225 6.32 11.40 3.71
CA SER A 225 5.11 12.20 3.95
C SER A 225 4.56 12.76 2.64
N THR A 226 3.25 12.72 2.49
CA THR A 226 2.52 13.46 1.45
C THR A 226 2.51 14.96 1.74
N PHE A 227 2.46 15.34 3.02
CA PHE A 227 2.17 16.71 3.46
C PHE A 227 3.40 17.56 3.71
N GLU A 228 4.53 16.91 3.96
CA GLU A 228 5.79 17.58 4.29
C GLU A 228 6.91 17.05 3.41
N GLU A 229 7.84 17.93 3.04
CA GLU A 229 9.09 17.52 2.44
C GLU A 229 10.03 16.97 3.50
N GLY A 230 10.78 15.95 3.14
CA GLY A 230 11.69 15.28 4.03
C GLY A 230 12.37 14.11 3.35
N ILE A 231 13.47 13.65 3.95
CA ILE A 231 14.29 12.55 3.42
C ILE A 231 13.57 11.20 3.50
N GLY A 232 12.54 11.06 4.34
CA GLY A 232 11.82 9.80 4.53
C GLY A 232 12.66 8.69 5.16
N THR A 233 12.22 7.46 4.97
CA THR A 233 12.94 6.25 5.40
C THR A 233 13.03 5.27 4.23
N TRP A 234 14.24 4.81 3.95
CA TRP A 234 14.48 3.72 3.00
C TRP A 234 14.34 2.37 3.70
N ILE A 235 13.65 1.45 3.04
CA ILE A 235 13.54 0.05 3.46
C ILE A 235 14.08 -0.82 2.34
N GLU A 236 15.16 -1.54 2.63
CA GLU A 236 15.92 -2.32 1.66
C GLU A 236 16.59 -3.53 2.31
N GLU A 237 17.34 -4.32 1.54
CA GLU A 237 18.16 -5.39 2.11
C GLU A 237 19.24 -4.80 3.03
N GLU A 238 19.55 -5.56 4.07
CA GLU A 238 20.56 -5.18 5.03
C GLU A 238 21.92 -5.08 4.34
N ASN A 239 22.58 -3.92 4.45
CA ASN A 239 23.93 -3.75 3.94
C ASN A 239 24.95 -4.07 5.04
N ASP A 240 25.79 -5.09 4.81
CA ASP A 240 26.82 -5.57 5.74
C ASP A 240 27.99 -4.58 5.93
N GLU A 241 28.04 -3.50 5.15
CA GLU A 241 29.10 -2.48 5.23
C GLU A 241 29.00 -1.56 6.47
N MET A 242 27.92 -1.62 7.24
CA MET A 242 27.78 -0.83 8.47
C MET A 242 28.56 -1.46 9.64
N LEU A 243 29.76 -0.92 9.91
CA LEU A 243 30.67 -1.35 10.98
C LEU A 243 30.09 -1.25 12.41
N GLU A 244 29.18 -0.30 12.66
CA GLU A 244 28.49 -0.14 13.95
C GLU A 244 26.97 -0.15 13.73
N LYS A 245 26.32 -1.26 14.10
CA LYS A 245 24.86 -1.34 14.16
C LYS A 245 24.36 -1.07 15.56
N ALA A 246 23.28 -0.29 15.66
CA ALA A 246 22.53 -0.22 16.90
C ALA A 246 21.98 -1.62 17.22
N LEU A 247 22.19 -2.10 18.44
CA LEU A 247 21.60 -3.36 18.92
C LEU A 247 20.07 -3.34 18.89
N ILE A 248 19.46 -2.16 18.97
CA ILE A 248 18.02 -1.93 18.97
C ILE A 248 17.72 -0.80 18.00
N SER A 249 16.98 -1.09 16.95
CA SER A 249 16.64 -0.13 15.89
C SER A 249 15.40 0.70 16.23
N GLY A 250 14.48 0.15 17.04
CA GLY A 250 13.32 0.88 17.52
C GLY A 250 12.52 0.13 18.59
N VAL A 251 11.61 0.85 19.23
CA VAL A 251 10.64 0.34 20.21
C VAL A 251 9.24 0.61 19.67
N VAL A 252 8.50 -0.46 19.43
CA VAL A 252 7.11 -0.43 18.98
C VAL A 252 6.19 -0.87 20.11
N HIS A 253 4.93 -0.46 20.05
CA HIS A 253 3.95 -0.79 21.07
C HIS A 253 2.60 -1.09 20.42
N GLN A 254 1.85 -1.98 21.06
CA GLN A 254 0.45 -2.21 20.79
C GLN A 254 -0.33 -1.92 22.07
N ARG A 255 -1.39 -1.10 21.98
CA ARG A 255 -2.16 -0.67 23.16
C ARG A 255 -3.06 -1.74 23.73
N GLU A 256 -3.55 -2.62 22.86
CA GLU A 256 -4.52 -3.65 23.19
C GLU A 256 -4.04 -4.98 22.61
N GLU A 257 -3.90 -5.97 23.49
CA GLU A 257 -3.59 -7.34 23.13
C GLU A 257 -4.35 -8.25 24.09
N THR A 258 -5.06 -9.25 23.54
CA THR A 258 -5.82 -10.19 24.34
C THR A 258 -4.98 -11.44 24.57
N VAL A 259 -4.61 -11.67 25.83
CA VAL A 259 -3.83 -12.85 26.22
C VAL A 259 -4.76 -13.95 26.70
N TYR A 260 -4.71 -15.11 26.03
CA TYR A 260 -5.43 -16.31 26.45
C TYR A 260 -4.46 -17.28 27.12
N HIS A 261 -4.73 -17.66 28.37
CA HIS A 261 -4.04 -18.75 29.05
C HIS A 261 -4.91 -20.01 29.00
N VAL A 262 -4.40 -21.08 28.40
CA VAL A 262 -5.11 -22.36 28.29
C VAL A 262 -4.43 -23.39 29.19
N GLU A 263 -5.16 -23.86 30.19
CA GLU A 263 -4.70 -24.89 31.13
C GLU A 263 -5.31 -26.27 30.78
N GLY A 264 -4.60 -27.34 31.12
CA GLY A 264 -5.10 -28.72 30.95
C GLY A 264 -5.16 -29.24 29.51
N ALA A 265 -4.73 -28.46 28.52
CA ALA A 265 -4.58 -28.90 27.13
C ALA A 265 -3.09 -29.13 26.77
N THR A 266 -2.81 -30.19 26.01
CA THR A 266 -1.47 -30.37 25.43
C THR A 266 -1.27 -29.40 24.27
N ARG A 267 -0.02 -29.00 23.98
CA ARG A 267 0.32 -28.13 22.84
C ARG A 267 -0.28 -28.64 21.53
N ALA A 268 -0.18 -29.95 21.28
CA ALA A 268 -0.73 -30.58 20.07
C ALA A 268 -2.24 -30.42 19.94
N ARG A 269 -2.99 -30.59 21.04
CA ARG A 269 -4.46 -30.43 21.05
C ARG A 269 -4.87 -28.98 20.83
N LEU A 270 -4.13 -28.04 21.42
CA LEU A 270 -4.38 -26.61 21.25
C LEU A 270 -4.14 -26.17 19.80
N PHE A 271 -2.95 -26.46 19.25
CA PHE A 271 -2.63 -26.07 17.87
C PHE A 271 -3.52 -26.79 16.84
N GLY A 272 -3.92 -28.03 17.09
CA GLY A 272 -4.87 -28.73 16.23
C GLY A 272 -6.28 -28.15 16.23
N ALA A 273 -6.68 -27.40 17.26
CA ALA A 273 -7.99 -26.72 17.32
C ALA A 273 -7.96 -25.29 16.75
N LEU A 274 -6.77 -24.68 16.63
CA LEU A 274 -6.57 -23.32 16.13
C LEU A 274 -6.22 -23.26 14.64
N ALA A 275 -5.77 -24.38 14.05
CA ALA A 275 -5.44 -24.52 12.63
C ALA A 275 -6.70 -24.69 11.77
#